data_AF-A0A2E5P5E3-F1
#
_entry.id   AF-A0A2E5P5E3-F1
#
_cell.length_a   1.000
_cell.length_b   1.000
_cell.length_c   1.000
_cell.angle_alpha   90.00
_cell.angle_beta   90.00
_cell.angle_gamma   90.00
#
_symmetry.space_group_name_H-M   'P 1'
#
loop_
_entity.id
_entity.type
_entity.pdbx_description
1 polymer ?
#
loop_
_entity_poly.entity_id
_entity_poly.type
_entity_poly.pdbx_seq_one_letter_code
_entity_poly.pdbx_strand_id
1 'polypeptide(L)'
;MCRKISLIVFCVLLLNGQENRIFWDGREWNKIRKNANYDNSIEHKIKSTYINGVLDGRLYGYLRTWSKNATLANEVFGESVDYLSVREIINNLNYFYEDPLNSYIPIPTAIIIANLYGQRVPIDIIEKYTQDSRDWVNTLVLELDTLDYSRLIEEKYLKNNKTD
;
A
#
# COMPACT_ATOMS: atom_id res chain seq x y z
N MET A 1 4.76 -23.43 -35.23
CA MET A 1 4.25 -22.05 -35.21
C MET A 1 3.39 -21.76 -33.98
N CYS A 2 2.49 -22.68 -33.56
CA CYS A 2 1.61 -22.51 -32.39
C CYS A 2 2.31 -22.28 -31.03
N ARG A 3 3.50 -22.86 -30.80
CA ARG A 3 4.23 -22.71 -29.52
C ARG A 3 4.74 -21.28 -29.25
N LYS A 4 5.07 -20.53 -30.31
CA LYS A 4 5.50 -19.12 -30.21
C LYS A 4 4.29 -18.21 -29.95
N ILE A 5 3.14 -18.50 -30.56
CA ILE A 5 1.89 -17.75 -30.36
C ILE A 5 1.39 -17.95 -28.92
N SER A 6 1.44 -19.17 -28.38
CA SER A 6 1.06 -19.44 -26.98
C SER A 6 1.94 -18.69 -25.96
N LEU A 7 3.24 -18.55 -26.23
CA LEU A 7 4.16 -17.79 -25.38
C LEU A 7 3.88 -16.28 -25.42
N ILE A 8 3.53 -15.75 -26.59
CA ILE A 8 3.15 -14.34 -26.75
C ILE A 8 1.83 -14.05 -26.02
N VAL A 9 0.83 -14.93 -26.15
CA VAL A 9 -0.44 -14.79 -25.43
C VAL A 9 -0.23 -14.87 -23.92
N PHE A 10 0.63 -15.77 -23.44
CA PHE A 10 0.98 -15.85 -22.02
C PHE A 10 1.67 -14.58 -21.51
N CYS A 11 2.60 -14.00 -22.28
CA CYS A 11 3.22 -12.72 -21.94
C CYS A 11 2.22 -11.54 -21.95
N VAL A 12 1.28 -11.50 -22.88
CA VAL A 12 0.23 -10.46 -22.93
C VAL A 12 -0.73 -10.56 -21.74
N LEU A 13 -1.01 -11.78 -21.25
CA LEU A 13 -1.81 -11.98 -20.03
C LEU A 13 -1.06 -11.52 -18.76
N LEU A 14 0.26 -11.68 -18.69
CA LEU A 14 1.09 -11.16 -17.58
C LEU A 14 1.13 -9.63 -17.56
N LEU A 15 0.95 -8.96 -18.69
CA LEU A 15 0.96 -7.49 -18.79
C LEU A 15 -0.37 -6.83 -18.38
N ASN A 16 -1.48 -7.56 -18.31
CA ASN A 16 -2.82 -7.00 -18.06
C ASN A 16 -3.29 -7.10 -16.58
N GLY A 17 -2.38 -7.26 -15.61
CA GLY A 17 -2.75 -7.67 -14.25
C GLY A 17 -2.25 -6.81 -13.10
N GLN A 18 -1.76 -5.59 -13.34
CA GLN A 18 -1.40 -4.66 -12.26
C GLN A 18 -2.38 -3.48 -12.32
N GLU A 19 -3.39 -3.48 -11.47
CA GLU A 19 -4.07 -2.22 -11.15
C GLU A 19 -3.00 -1.25 -10.65
N ASN A 20 -3.09 0.03 -11.05
CA ASN A 20 -2.22 1.10 -10.57
C ASN A 20 -2.45 1.30 -9.06
N ARG A 21 -1.85 0.45 -8.23
CA ARG A 21 -1.95 0.49 -6.79
C ARG A 21 -0.59 0.78 -6.22
N ILE A 22 -0.50 1.87 -5.47
CA ILE A 22 0.75 2.38 -4.92
C ILE A 22 1.25 1.47 -3.78
N PHE A 23 0.33 0.83 -3.04
CA PHE A 23 0.63 -0.04 -1.90
C PHE A 23 -0.30 -1.25 -1.83
N TRP A 24 0.12 -2.29 -1.10
CA TRP A 24 -0.78 -3.37 -0.70
C TRP A 24 -1.70 -2.88 0.43
N ASP A 25 -2.91 -3.41 0.47
CA ASP A 25 -3.95 -3.11 1.45
C ASP A 25 -4.42 -4.39 2.14
N GLY A 26 -5.48 -4.28 2.95
CA GLY A 26 -6.07 -5.41 3.67
C GLY A 26 -6.61 -6.54 2.76
N ARG A 27 -7.01 -6.21 1.53
CA ARG A 27 -7.49 -7.23 0.56
C ARG A 27 -6.35 -8.15 0.15
N GLU A 28 -5.19 -7.59 -0.17
CA GLU A 28 -4.01 -8.38 -0.51
C GLU A 28 -3.47 -9.10 0.72
N TRP A 29 -3.44 -8.44 1.87
CA TRP A 29 -3.04 -9.05 3.13
C TRP A 29 -3.83 -10.34 3.44
N ASN A 30 -5.16 -10.28 3.29
CA ASN A 30 -6.05 -11.40 3.56
C ASN A 30 -5.93 -12.51 2.50
N LYS A 31 -5.58 -12.18 1.25
CA LYS A 31 -5.32 -13.18 0.20
C LYS A 31 -4.03 -13.97 0.42
N ILE A 32 -3.06 -13.46 1.19
CA ILE A 32 -1.78 -14.16 1.42
C ILE A 32 -2.01 -15.57 1.97
N ARG A 33 -2.98 -15.76 2.86
CA ARG A 33 -3.32 -17.08 3.42
C ARG A 33 -3.62 -18.11 2.32
N LYS A 34 -4.45 -17.70 1.35
CA LYS A 34 -4.81 -18.53 0.19
C LYS A 34 -3.61 -18.73 -0.73
N ASN A 35 -2.84 -17.68 -0.99
CA ASN A 35 -1.66 -17.73 -1.86
C ASN A 35 -0.53 -18.60 -1.28
N ALA A 36 -0.43 -18.69 0.04
CA ALA A 36 0.49 -19.55 0.76
C ALA A 36 0.01 -21.01 0.87
N ASN A 37 -1.08 -21.39 0.19
CA ASN A 37 -1.74 -22.70 0.34
C ASN A 37 -2.02 -23.06 1.81
N TYR A 38 -2.39 -22.07 2.63
CA TYR A 38 -2.65 -22.23 4.06
C TYR A 38 -1.46 -22.73 4.90
N ASP A 39 -0.23 -22.65 4.37
CA ASP A 39 0.99 -22.93 5.12
C ASP A 39 1.38 -21.72 5.99
N ASN A 40 1.43 -21.93 7.31
CA ASN A 40 1.75 -20.89 8.29
C ASN A 40 3.17 -20.31 8.11
N SER A 41 4.14 -21.16 7.74
CA SER A 41 5.55 -20.76 7.56
C SER A 41 5.69 -19.87 6.32
N ILE A 42 5.06 -20.28 5.21
CA ILE A 42 5.07 -19.51 3.96
C ILE A 42 4.32 -18.19 4.15
N GLU A 43 3.13 -18.21 4.77
CA GLU A 43 2.37 -17.00 5.05
C GLU A 43 3.18 -16.00 5.89
N HIS A 44 3.77 -16.47 6.99
CA HIS A 44 4.59 -15.64 7.86
C HIS A 44 5.80 -15.07 7.10
N LYS A 45 6.45 -15.88 6.25
CA LYS A 45 7.58 -15.43 5.43
C LYS A 45 7.18 -14.35 4.43
N ILE A 46 6.05 -14.49 3.76
CA ILE A 46 5.54 -13.47 2.82
C ILE A 46 5.24 -12.17 3.56
N LYS A 47 4.46 -12.25 4.64
CA LYS A 47 4.05 -11.09 5.46
C LYS A 47 5.25 -10.36 6.06
N SER A 48 6.20 -11.10 6.64
CA SER A 48 7.43 -10.51 7.22
C SER A 48 8.31 -9.85 6.17
N THR A 49 8.48 -10.48 5.00
CA THR A 49 9.26 -9.88 3.90
C THR A 49 8.65 -8.55 3.44
N TYR A 50 7.32 -8.49 3.32
CA TYR A 50 6.64 -7.26 2.95
C TYR A 50 6.82 -6.16 4.01
N ILE A 51 6.58 -6.48 5.28
CA ILE A 51 6.76 -5.52 6.39
C ILE A 51 8.19 -4.99 6.42
N ASN A 52 9.20 -5.87 6.34
CA ASN A 52 10.60 -5.45 6.31
C ASN A 52 10.89 -4.52 5.13
N GLY A 53 10.40 -4.85 3.94
CA GLY A 53 10.56 -3.98 2.76
C GLY A 53 9.95 -2.59 2.95
N VAL A 54 8.79 -2.48 3.61
CA VAL A 54 8.16 -1.19 3.95
C VAL A 54 9.00 -0.42 4.97
N LEU A 55 9.45 -1.08 6.03
CA LEU A 55 10.27 -0.45 7.08
C LEU A 55 11.62 0.03 6.53
N ASP A 56 12.27 -0.79 5.70
CA ASP A 56 13.53 -0.44 5.02
C ASP A 56 13.33 0.74 4.06
N GLY A 57 12.24 0.75 3.29
CA GLY A 57 11.90 1.85 2.39
C GLY A 57 11.65 3.16 3.15
N ARG A 58 10.96 3.08 4.29
CA ARG A 58 10.74 4.23 5.19
C ARG A 58 12.05 4.74 5.78
N LEU A 59 12.91 3.85 6.28
CA LEU A 59 14.22 4.19 6.83
C LEU A 59 15.10 4.86 5.76
N TYR A 60 15.12 4.33 4.54
CA TYR A 60 15.80 4.95 3.42
C TYR A 60 15.29 6.37 3.14
N GLY A 61 13.96 6.56 3.10
CA GLY A 61 13.33 7.88 2.93
C GLY A 61 13.71 8.87 4.02
N TYR A 62 13.72 8.42 5.27
CA TYR A 62 14.18 9.21 6.41
C TYR A 62 15.64 9.66 6.24
N LEU A 63 16.57 8.72 6.06
CA LEU A 63 18.00 9.01 5.95
C LEU A 63 18.31 9.93 4.76
N ARG A 64 17.63 9.71 3.62
CA ARG A 64 17.78 10.55 2.44
C ARG A 64 17.33 11.99 2.71
N THR A 65 16.16 12.17 3.33
CA THR A 65 15.65 13.50 3.69
C THR A 65 16.53 14.15 4.75
N TRP A 66 16.94 13.39 5.76
CA TRP A 66 17.77 13.87 6.86
C TRP A 66 19.12 14.41 6.38
N SER A 67 19.73 13.77 5.37
CA SER A 67 20.96 14.25 4.73
C SER A 67 20.86 15.65 4.12
N LYS A 68 19.64 16.12 3.84
CA LYS A 68 19.36 17.44 3.26
C LYS A 68 18.78 18.41 4.29
N ASN A 69 17.84 17.93 5.11
CA ASN A 69 17.18 18.70 6.16
C ASN A 69 16.69 17.75 7.25
N ALA A 70 17.38 17.78 8.40
CA ALA A 70 17.07 16.94 9.55
C ALA A 70 15.71 17.27 10.18
N THR A 71 15.36 18.56 10.26
CA THR A 71 14.08 19.00 10.84
C THR A 71 12.91 18.47 10.03
N LEU A 72 12.97 18.60 8.70
CA LEU A 72 11.95 18.08 7.79
C LEU A 72 11.84 16.55 7.88
N ALA A 73 12.97 15.84 7.98
CA ALA A 73 12.94 14.38 8.12
C ALA A 73 12.23 13.94 9.41
N ASN A 74 12.49 14.62 10.53
CA ASN A 74 11.83 14.33 11.79
C ASN A 74 10.34 14.71 11.77
N GLU A 75 9.95 15.76 11.06
CA GLU A 75 8.56 16.17 10.91
C GLU A 75 7.77 15.15 10.06
N VAL A 76 8.34 14.70 8.95
CA VAL A 76 7.67 13.80 7.99
C VAL A 76 7.67 12.34 8.47
N PHE A 77 8.73 11.89 9.14
CA PHE A 77 8.89 10.49 9.56
C PHE A 77 8.95 10.32 11.08
N GLY A 78 8.45 11.30 11.84
CA GLY A 78 8.48 11.30 13.30
C GLY A 78 7.56 10.26 13.96
N GLU A 79 6.69 9.61 13.18
CA GLU A 79 5.82 8.54 13.65
C GLU A 79 6.65 7.34 14.15
N SER A 80 6.19 6.66 15.20
CA SER A 80 6.85 5.45 15.68
C SER A 80 6.42 4.24 14.86
N VAL A 81 7.39 3.44 14.42
CA VAL A 81 7.14 2.22 13.64
C VAL A 81 7.89 1.00 14.19
N ASP A 82 8.67 1.20 15.25
CA ASP A 82 9.68 0.29 15.80
C ASP A 82 9.34 -0.19 17.23
N TYR A 83 8.13 0.12 17.72
CA TYR A 83 7.69 -0.33 19.04
C TYR A 83 7.34 -1.83 19.04
N LEU A 84 6.71 -2.31 17.98
CA LEU A 84 6.33 -3.71 17.81
C LEU A 84 7.38 -4.48 17.00
N SER A 85 7.63 -5.74 17.38
CA SER A 85 8.36 -6.66 16.52
C SER A 85 7.56 -7.00 15.26
N VAL A 86 8.24 -7.44 14.19
CA VAL A 86 7.57 -7.86 12.94
C VAL A 86 6.46 -8.90 13.19
N ARG A 87 6.67 -9.83 14.13
CA ARG A 87 5.67 -10.83 14.50
C ARG A 87 4.43 -10.20 15.15
N GLU A 88 4.63 -9.23 16.02
CA GLU A 88 3.54 -8.50 16.67
C GLU A 88 2.80 -7.61 15.67
N ILE A 89 3.52 -6.96 14.74
CA ILE A 89 2.93 -6.22 13.63
C ILE A 89 2.04 -7.16 12.81
N ILE A 90 2.53 -8.33 12.40
CA ILE A 90 1.72 -9.31 11.66
C ILE A 90 0.42 -9.65 12.38
N ASN A 91 0.50 -9.93 13.69
CA ASN A 91 -0.68 -10.28 14.48
C ASN A 91 -1.67 -9.10 14.58
N ASN A 92 -1.18 -7.88 14.80
CA ASN A 92 -2.02 -6.69 14.85
C ASN A 92 -2.69 -6.42 13.49
N LEU A 93 -1.95 -6.56 12.39
CA LEU A 93 -2.49 -6.37 11.04
C LEU A 93 -3.53 -7.45 10.71
N ASN A 94 -3.32 -8.71 11.12
CA ASN A 94 -4.34 -9.75 10.95
C ASN A 94 -5.65 -9.34 11.61
N TYR A 95 -5.61 -8.88 12.86
CA TYR A 95 -6.80 -8.42 13.59
C TYR A 95 -7.40 -7.15 12.97
N PHE A 96 -6.57 -6.17 12.61
CA PHE A 96 -6.99 -4.91 12.02
C PHE A 96 -7.76 -5.11 10.71
N TYR A 97 -7.32 -6.04 9.87
CA TYR A 97 -7.93 -6.35 8.58
C TYR A 97 -9.03 -7.42 8.64
N GLU A 98 -9.43 -7.88 9.84
CA GLU A 98 -10.68 -8.61 10.01
C GLU A 98 -11.90 -7.69 9.81
N ASP A 99 -11.76 -6.39 10.10
CA ASP A 99 -12.78 -5.40 9.81
C ASP A 99 -12.79 -5.04 8.31
N PRO A 100 -13.92 -5.26 7.58
CA PRO A 100 -14.06 -4.89 6.18
C PRO A 100 -13.80 -3.40 5.91
N LEU A 101 -14.10 -2.50 6.86
CA LEU A 101 -13.87 -1.06 6.72
C LEU A 101 -12.39 -0.69 6.65
N ASN A 102 -11.51 -1.57 7.15
CA ASN A 102 -10.07 -1.37 7.11
C ASN A 102 -9.42 -1.95 5.86
N SER A 103 -10.16 -2.71 5.03
CA SER A 103 -9.60 -3.46 3.90
C SER A 103 -8.89 -2.59 2.86
N TYR A 104 -9.23 -1.31 2.77
CA TYR A 104 -8.66 -0.35 1.81
C TYR A 104 -7.51 0.47 2.39
N ILE A 105 -7.23 0.36 3.70
CA ILE A 105 -6.14 1.08 4.34
C ILE A 105 -4.80 0.41 3.94
N PRO A 106 -3.84 1.16 3.38
CA PRO A 106 -2.54 0.65 3.01
C PRO A 106 -1.78 0.04 4.19
N ILE A 107 -1.02 -1.02 3.94
CA ILE A 107 -0.21 -1.69 4.96
C ILE A 107 0.76 -0.73 5.66
N PRO A 108 1.48 0.19 4.98
CA PRO A 108 2.36 1.15 5.66
C PRO A 108 1.64 1.96 6.76
N THR A 109 0.42 2.38 6.48
CA THR A 109 -0.43 3.11 7.44
C THR A 109 -0.91 2.21 8.57
N ALA A 110 -1.31 0.98 8.25
CA ALA A 110 -1.71 -0.01 9.26
C ALA A 110 -0.55 -0.38 10.22
N ILE A 111 0.71 -0.35 9.75
CA ILE A 111 1.90 -0.55 10.61
C ILE A 111 2.00 0.57 11.66
N ILE A 112 1.77 1.83 11.26
CA ILE A 112 1.79 2.96 12.19
C ILE A 112 0.67 2.80 13.21
N ILE A 113 -0.57 2.53 12.76
CA ILE A 113 -1.72 2.26 13.63
C ILE A 113 -1.43 1.14 14.64
N ALA A 114 -0.83 0.03 14.18
CA ALA A 114 -0.44 -1.08 15.05
C ALA A 114 0.56 -0.64 16.13
N ASN A 115 1.56 0.18 15.78
CA ASN A 115 2.52 0.71 16.75
C ASN A 115 1.85 1.68 17.75
N LEU A 116 0.91 2.52 17.31
CA LEU A 116 0.14 3.40 18.20
C LEU A 116 -0.68 2.59 19.23
N TYR A 117 -1.32 1.49 18.79
CA TYR A 117 -1.97 0.55 19.70
C TYR A 117 -0.99 -0.09 20.68
N GLY A 118 0.18 -0.55 20.20
CA GLY A 118 1.23 -1.12 21.03
C GLY A 118 1.70 -0.15 22.12
N GLN A 119 1.86 1.12 21.76
CA GLN A 119 2.28 2.20 22.64
C GLN A 119 1.19 2.68 23.61
N ARG A 120 -0.05 2.20 23.47
CA ARG A 120 -1.20 2.62 24.28
C ARG A 120 -1.48 4.12 24.14
N VAL A 121 -1.35 4.65 22.93
CA VAL A 121 -1.84 5.98 22.60
C VAL A 121 -3.35 6.04 22.86
N PRO A 122 -3.89 7.17 23.36
CA PRO A 122 -5.33 7.32 23.58
C PRO A 122 -6.16 6.89 22.37
N ILE A 123 -7.22 6.12 22.61
CA ILE A 123 -8.00 5.46 21.53
C ILE A 123 -8.62 6.46 20.57
N ASP A 124 -9.04 7.63 21.07
CA ASP A 124 -9.58 8.73 20.28
C ASP A 124 -8.59 9.26 19.24
N ILE A 125 -7.29 9.29 19.58
CA ILE A 125 -6.22 9.68 18.66
C ILE A 125 -6.03 8.60 17.59
N ILE A 126 -6.06 7.32 17.97
CA ILE A 126 -5.88 6.19 17.05
C ILE A 126 -7.06 6.10 16.07
N GLU A 127 -8.29 6.23 16.58
CA GLU A 127 -9.50 6.22 15.76
C GLU A 127 -9.51 7.39 14.78
N LYS A 128 -9.14 8.59 15.25
CA LYS A 128 -9.00 9.76 14.39
C LYS A 128 -7.95 9.54 13.30
N TYR A 129 -6.75 9.07 13.65
CA TYR A 129 -5.70 8.79 12.66
C TYR A 129 -6.15 7.72 11.65
N THR A 130 -6.86 6.69 12.11
CA THR A 130 -7.43 5.65 11.24
C THR A 130 -8.45 6.23 10.28
N GLN A 131 -9.31 7.14 10.75
CA GLN A 131 -10.30 7.81 9.92
C GLN A 131 -9.65 8.75 8.90
N ASP A 132 -8.74 9.61 9.34
CA ASP A 132 -7.96 10.51 8.48
C ASP A 132 -7.23 9.72 7.38
N SER A 133 -6.73 8.53 7.71
CA SER A 133 -6.08 7.62 6.76
C SER A 133 -7.05 7.09 5.70
N ARG A 134 -8.28 6.71 6.09
CA ARG A 134 -9.32 6.28 5.13
C ARG A 134 -9.69 7.43 4.20
N ASP A 135 -9.91 8.61 4.76
CA ASP A 135 -10.33 9.79 4.01
C ASP A 135 -9.24 10.22 3.03
N TRP A 136 -7.97 10.19 3.44
CA TRP A 136 -6.84 10.45 2.55
C TRP A 136 -6.76 9.45 1.37
N VAL A 137 -6.93 8.14 1.63
CA VAL A 137 -6.96 7.13 0.56
C VAL A 137 -8.12 7.39 -0.40
N ASN A 138 -9.31 7.72 0.12
CA ASN A 138 -10.47 8.03 -0.70
C ASN A 138 -10.21 9.26 -1.58
N THR A 139 -9.63 10.32 -1.02
CA THR A 139 -9.24 11.51 -1.78
C THR A 139 -8.24 11.18 -2.87
N LEU A 140 -7.19 10.40 -2.56
CA LEU A 140 -6.19 10.00 -3.55
C LEU A 140 -6.80 9.21 -4.72
N VAL A 141 -7.73 8.29 -4.42
CA VAL A 141 -8.42 7.50 -5.47
C VAL A 141 -9.26 8.41 -6.36
N LEU A 142 -10.03 9.34 -5.76
CA LEU A 142 -10.83 10.31 -6.51
C LEU A 142 -9.96 11.22 -7.37
N GLU A 143 -8.85 11.73 -6.83
CA GLU A 143 -7.90 12.57 -7.57
C GLU A 143 -7.29 11.80 -8.75
N LEU A 144 -6.86 10.56 -8.54
CA LEU A 144 -6.30 9.72 -9.59
C LEU A 144 -7.30 9.49 -10.73
N ASP A 145 -8.56 9.18 -10.39
CA ASP A 145 -9.62 8.99 -11.38
C ASP A 145 -9.86 10.28 -12.18
N THR A 146 -9.96 11.43 -11.50
CA THR A 146 -10.17 12.72 -12.19
C THR A 146 -9.01 13.12 -13.12
N LEU A 147 -7.77 12.80 -12.75
CA LEU A 147 -6.59 13.01 -13.58
C LEU A 147 -6.66 12.16 -14.85
N ASP A 148 -7.12 10.91 -14.75
CA ASP A 148 -7.25 9.99 -15.88
C ASP A 148 -8.35 10.46 -16.86
N TYR A 149 -9.50 10.90 -16.34
CA TYR A 149 -10.56 11.50 -17.16
C TYR A 149 -10.09 12.76 -17.88
N SER A 150 -9.31 13.61 -17.22
CA SER A 150 -8.76 14.83 -17.81
C SER A 150 -7.86 14.50 -19.01
N ARG A 151 -6.99 13.49 -18.86
CA ARG A 151 -6.16 12.97 -19.95
C ARG A 151 -6.98 12.40 -21.11
N LEU A 152 -8.01 11.60 -20.83
CA LEU A 152 -8.87 11.02 -21.86
C LEU A 152 -9.61 12.09 -22.69
N ILE A 153 -10.00 13.20 -22.05
CA ILE A 153 -10.61 14.35 -22.73
C ILE A 153 -9.59 15.06 -23.62
N GLU A 154 -8.39 15.30 -23.10
CA GLU A 154 -7.28 15.92 -23.85
C GLU A 154 -6.91 15.08 -25.09
N GLU A 155 -6.79 13.76 -24.94
CA GLU A 155 -6.52 12.84 -26.06
C GLU A 155 -7.61 12.89 -27.15
N LYS A 156 -8.89 12.93 -26.74
CA LYS A 156 -10.01 13.06 -27.68
C LYS A 156 -9.98 14.40 -28.42
N TYR A 157 -9.69 15.49 -27.71
CA TYR A 157 -9.59 16.83 -28.29
C TYR A 157 -8.45 16.91 -29.32
N LEU A 158 -7.25 16.44 -28.95
CA LEU A 158 -6.10 16.41 -29.83
C LEU A 158 -6.29 15.49 -31.05
N LYS A 159 -7.04 14.39 -30.91
CA LYS A 159 -7.36 13.49 -32.01
C LYS A 159 -8.30 14.13 -33.03
N ASN A 160 -9.31 14.87 -32.56
CA ASN A 160 -10.27 15.54 -33.44
C ASN A 160 -9.65 16.74 -34.18
N ASN A 161 -8.73 17.46 -33.53
CA ASN A 161 -8.08 18.65 -34.12
C ASN A 161 -6.87 18.32 -35.01
N LYS A 162 -6.47 17.06 -35.15
CA LYS A 162 -5.44 16.60 -36.11
C LYS A 162 -6.03 16.14 -37.44
N THR A 163 -7.36 16.16 -37.56
CA THR A 163 -8.11 15.73 -38.75
C THR A 163 -8.58 16.90 -39.63
N ASP A 164 -8.21 18.13 -39.29
CA ASP A 164 -8.30 19.33 -40.12
C ASP A 164 -6.90 19.77 -40.56
#